data_AF-A0A2U8WC50-F1
#
_entry.id   AF-A0A2U8WC50-F1
#
_cell.length_a   1.000
_cell.length_b   1.000
_cell.length_c   1.000
_cell.angle_alpha   90.00
_cell.angle_beta   90.00
_cell.angle_gamma   90.00
#
_symmetry.space_group_name_H-M   'P 1'
#
loop_
_entity.id
_entity.type
_entity.pdbx_description
1 polymer ?
#
loop_
_entity_poly.entity_id
_entity_poly.type
_entity_poly.pdbx_seq_one_letter_code
_entity_poly.pdbx_strand_id
1 'polypeptide(L)'
;MPPEASPAAPACAFMRELLRLLDGSGKSGSKSGADHLFLSLLMLELRALTCGAPDATLQAIGTARTTAGFASLGGLSGIARPA
;
A
#
# COMPACT_ATOMS: atom_id res chain seq x y z
N MET A 1 19.03 -5.47 32.71
CA MET A 1 19.39 -5.74 31.32
C MET A 1 18.40 -5.00 30.43
N PRO A 2 18.80 -4.08 29.55
CA PRO A 2 17.86 -3.53 28.58
C PRO A 2 17.53 -4.63 27.56
N PRO A 3 16.29 -4.69 27.04
CA PRO A 3 15.96 -5.66 26.01
C PRO A 3 16.78 -5.36 24.76
N GLU A 4 17.57 -6.35 24.36
CA GLU A 4 18.30 -6.42 23.10
C GLU A 4 17.33 -6.03 21.98
N ALA A 5 17.71 -5.04 21.18
CA ALA A 5 16.95 -4.63 20.02
C ALA A 5 16.93 -5.78 19.02
N SER A 6 15.92 -6.64 19.14
CA SER A 6 15.58 -7.69 18.19
C SER A 6 15.60 -7.05 16.79
N PRO A 7 16.35 -7.60 15.81
CA PRO A 7 16.40 -7.02 14.48
C PRO A 7 14.97 -6.98 13.95
N ALA A 8 14.38 -5.78 13.90
CA ALA A 8 12.99 -5.62 13.50
C ALA A 8 12.84 -6.30 12.13
N ALA A 9 12.10 -7.41 12.11
CA ALA A 9 12.00 -8.30 10.98
C ALA A 9 11.72 -7.51 9.67
N PRO A 10 12.20 -7.96 8.50
CA PRO A 10 12.07 -7.24 7.22
C PRO A 10 10.62 -6.85 6.89
N ALA A 11 9.63 -7.58 7.39
CA ALA A 11 8.21 -7.25 7.34
C ALA A 11 7.87 -5.85 7.89
N CYS A 12 8.56 -5.42 8.95
CA CYS A 12 8.38 -4.10 9.57
C CYS A 12 8.81 -2.96 8.62
N ALA A 13 9.86 -3.17 7.82
CA ALA A 13 10.33 -2.18 6.87
C ALA A 13 9.29 -1.95 5.75
N PHE A 14 8.75 -3.03 5.17
CA PHE A 14 7.72 -2.97 4.13
C PHE A 14 6.40 -2.37 4.64
N MET A 15 5.97 -2.73 5.85
CA MET A 15 4.79 -2.13 6.50
C MET A 15 4.96 -0.62 6.76
N ARG A 16 6.15 -0.18 7.19
CA ARG A 16 6.45 1.25 7.35
C ARG A 16 6.47 2.01 6.02
N GLU A 17 6.94 1.37 4.96
CA GLU A 17 6.95 1.94 3.62
C GLU A 17 5.54 2.03 3.03
N LEU A 18 4.73 0.98 3.23
CA LEU A 18 3.30 0.96 2.90
C LEU A 18 2.56 2.13 3.58
N LEU A 19 2.72 2.30 4.89
CA LEU A 19 2.09 3.42 5.62
C LEU A 19 2.53 4.80 5.11
N ARG A 20 3.81 4.95 4.74
CA ARG A 20 4.32 6.20 4.15
C ARG A 20 3.69 6.50 2.78
N LEU A 21 3.52 5.48 1.93
CA LEU A 21 2.85 5.63 0.63
C LEU A 21 1.38 6.02 0.80
N LEU A 22 0.69 5.44 1.78
CA LEU A 22 -0.72 5.74 2.07
C LEU A 22 -0.91 7.15 2.64
N ASP A 23 -0.04 7.59 3.56
CA ASP A 23 -0.08 8.95 4.12
C ASP A 23 0.21 10.03 3.06
N GLY A 24 1.18 9.76 2.17
CA GLY A 24 1.50 10.64 1.04
C GLY A 24 0.35 10.77 0.03
N SER A 25 -0.48 9.73 -0.12
CA SER A 25 -1.61 9.72 -1.04
C SER A 25 -2.73 10.67 -0.63
N GLY A 26 -2.96 10.89 0.66
CA GLY A 26 -4.06 11.71 1.17
C GLY A 26 -3.96 13.20 0.80
N LYS A 27 -2.77 13.66 0.40
CA LYS A 27 -2.51 15.05 0.02
C LYS A 27 -2.72 15.35 -1.47
N SER A 28 -2.80 14.32 -2.33
CA SER A 28 -2.87 14.49 -3.78
C SER A 28 -4.17 13.90 -4.32
N GLY A 29 -5.27 14.67 -4.24
CA GLY A 29 -6.60 14.29 -4.74
C GLY A 29 -6.74 14.25 -6.27
N SER A 30 -5.63 14.08 -7.01
CA SER A 30 -5.64 13.99 -8.47
C SER A 30 -5.69 12.52 -8.90
N LYS A 31 -6.42 12.23 -9.99
CA LYS A 31 -6.47 10.90 -10.63
C LYS A 31 -5.07 10.34 -10.93
N SER A 32 -4.13 11.23 -11.27
CA SER A 32 -2.72 10.90 -11.47
C SER A 32 -2.02 10.39 -10.20
N GLY A 33 -2.48 10.79 -9.01
CA GLY A 33 -1.98 10.31 -7.73
C GLY A 33 -2.38 8.87 -7.42
N ALA A 34 -3.57 8.43 -7.84
CA ALA A 34 -4.04 7.06 -7.64
C ALA A 34 -3.27 6.06 -8.50
N ASP A 35 -2.98 6.41 -9.76
CA ASP A 35 -2.14 5.58 -10.65
C ASP A 35 -0.71 5.46 -10.13
N HIS A 36 -0.13 6.58 -9.66
CA HIS A 36 1.20 6.58 -9.06
C HIS A 36 1.24 5.73 -7.77
N LEU A 37 0.21 5.83 -6.93
CA LEU A 37 0.08 5.01 -5.73
C LEU A 37 0.00 3.51 -6.08
N PHE A 38 -0.84 3.16 -7.07
CA PHE A 38 -0.98 1.78 -7.53
C PHE A 38 0.36 1.19 -7.98
N LEU A 39 1.10 1.91 -8.84
CA LEU A 39 2.42 1.48 -9.30
C LEU A 39 3.43 1.36 -8.15
N SER A 40 3.42 2.30 -7.21
CA SER A 40 4.30 2.27 -6.04
C SER A 40 4.03 1.05 -5.15
N LEU A 41 2.76 0.71 -4.94
CA LEU A 41 2.34 -0.46 -4.18
C LEU A 41 2.67 -1.77 -4.91
N LEU A 42 2.53 -1.82 -6.24
CA LEU A 42 2.95 -2.95 -7.05
C LEU A 42 4.45 -3.23 -6.94
N MET A 43 5.28 -2.20 -7.01
CA MET A 43 6.73 -2.32 -6.84
C MET A 43 7.10 -2.78 -5.43
N LEU A 44 6.41 -2.28 -4.41
CA LEU A 44 6.61 -2.69 -3.01
C LEU A 44 6.25 -4.16 -2.80
N GLU A 45 5.16 -4.64 -3.39
CA GLU A 45 4.71 -6.04 -3.32
C GLU A 45 5.72 -6.98 -3.98
N LEU A 46 6.23 -6.64 -5.17
CA LEU A 46 7.26 -7.42 -5.86
C LEU A 46 8.53 -7.50 -5.02
N ARG A 47 8.98 -6.39 -4.43
CA ARG A 47 10.16 -6.36 -3.57
C ARG A 47 9.96 -7.22 -2.33
N ALA A 48 8.82 -7.09 -1.66
CA ALA A 48 8.46 -7.89 -0.50
C ALA A 48 8.46 -9.40 -0.83
N LEU A 49 7.93 -9.77 -1.99
CA LEU A 49 7.90 -11.16 -2.46
C LEU A 49 9.31 -11.69 -2.73
N THR A 50 10.16 -10.94 -3.42
CA THR A 50 11.56 -11.34 -3.67
C THR A 50 12.41 -11.44 -2.40
N CYS A 51 12.06 -10.69 -1.36
CA CYS A 51 12.73 -10.74 -0.07
C CYS A 51 12.17 -11.80 0.90
N GLY A 52 11.18 -12.59 0.49
CA GLY A 52 10.55 -13.59 1.35
C GLY A 52 9.79 -12.98 2.53
N ALA A 53 9.12 -11.84 2.31
CA ALA A 53 8.28 -11.23 3.34
C ALA A 53 7.12 -12.16 3.74
N PRO A 54 6.61 -12.07 4.98
CA PRO A 54 5.50 -12.89 5.44
C PRO A 54 4.23 -12.66 4.62
N ASP A 55 3.42 -13.69 4.46
CA ASP A 55 2.14 -13.63 3.71
C ASP A 55 1.22 -12.52 4.22
N ALA A 56 1.18 -12.28 5.54
CA ALA A 56 0.40 -11.18 6.12
C ALA A 56 0.84 -9.79 5.60
N THR A 57 2.14 -9.61 5.32
CA THR A 57 2.67 -8.36 4.76
C THR A 57 2.30 -8.23 3.28
N LEU A 58 2.44 -9.31 2.51
CA LEU A 58 2.05 -9.35 1.11
C LEU A 58 0.55 -9.09 0.94
N GLN A 59 -0.27 -9.70 1.79
CA GLN A 59 -1.71 -9.51 1.80
C GLN A 59 -2.07 -8.05 2.10
N ALA A 60 -1.45 -7.42 3.11
CA ALA A 60 -1.68 -6.01 3.43
C ALA A 60 -1.35 -5.07 2.26
N ILE A 61 -0.20 -5.30 1.60
CA ILE A 61 0.21 -4.50 0.43
C ILE A 61 -0.76 -4.74 -0.74
N GLY A 62 -1.12 -6.00 -1.01
CA GLY A 62 -2.05 -6.36 -2.09
C GLY A 62 -3.45 -5.78 -1.89
N THR A 63 -3.96 -5.77 -0.65
CA THR A 63 -5.22 -5.09 -0.31
C THR A 63 -5.12 -3.59 -0.59
N ALA A 64 -4.07 -2.92 -0.12
CA ALA A 64 -3.87 -1.49 -0.36
C ALA A 64 -3.77 -1.18 -1.87
N ARG A 65 -3.04 -2.00 -2.64
CA ARG A 65 -2.92 -1.87 -4.10
C ARG A 65 -4.28 -2.00 -4.77
N THR A 66 -5.06 -2.98 -4.36
CA THR A 66 -6.41 -3.21 -4.90
C THR A 66 -7.32 -2.02 -4.63
N THR A 67 -7.30 -1.48 -3.42
CA THR A 67 -8.04 -0.25 -3.06
C THR A 67 -7.57 0.96 -3.88
N ALA A 68 -6.27 1.13 -4.08
CA ALA A 68 -5.72 2.18 -4.95
C ALA A 68 -6.17 2.04 -6.40
N GLY A 69 -6.20 0.81 -6.92
CA GLY A 69 -6.72 0.49 -8.25
C GLY A 69 -8.21 0.82 -8.37
N PHE A 70 -9.02 0.47 -7.37
CA PHE A 70 -10.42 0.89 -7.31
C PHE A 70 -10.59 2.40 -7.22
N ALA A 71 -9.71 3.14 -6.55
CA ALA A 71 -9.75 4.60 -6.52
C ALA A 71 -9.37 5.20 -7.89
N SER A 72 -8.40 4.61 -8.60
CA SER A 72 -8.03 5.00 -9.97
C SER A 72 -9.18 4.76 -10.97
N LEU A 73 -9.81 3.58 -10.89
CA LEU A 73 -11.00 3.23 -11.66
C LEU A 73 -12.23 4.03 -11.21
N GLY A 74 -12.31 4.39 -9.93
CA GLY A 74 -13.44 5.01 -9.22
C GLY A 74 -13.57 6.51 -9.37
N GLY A 75 -12.75 7.15 -10.21
CA GLY A 75 -13.12 8.42 -10.85
C GLY A 75 -14.28 8.29 -11.85
N LEU A 76 -14.98 7.16 -11.87
CA LEU A 76 -16.27 7.00 -12.53
C LEU A 76 -17.35 7.70 -11.69
N SER A 77 -17.61 8.97 -12.02
CA SER A 77 -18.91 9.60 -11.77
C SER A 77 -20.02 8.64 -12.21
N GLY A 78 -20.67 7.93 -11.29
CA GLY A 78 -21.80 7.07 -11.68
C GLY A 78 -22.13 5.85 -10.83
N ILE A 79 -21.42 5.54 -9.74
CA ILE A 79 -21.91 4.51 -8.81
C ILE A 79 -22.99 5.14 -7.94
N ALA A 80 -24.23 4.99 -8.42
CA ALA A 80 -25.49 5.44 -7.90
C ALA A 80 -25.56 5.47 -6.35
N ARG A 81 -25.85 6.66 -5.82
CA ARG A 81 -26.44 6.85 -4.50
C ARG A 81 -27.88 6.32 -4.58
N PRO A 82 -28.27 5.27 -3.82
CA PRO A 82 -29.68 4.91 -3.78
C PRO A 82 -30.46 6.02 -3.06
N ALA A 83 -31.63 6.34 -3.63
CA ALA A 83 -32.59 7.31 -3.12
C ALA A 83 -33.23 6.85 -1.81
#